data_AF-A0A2M7GW62-F1
#
_entry.id   AF-A0A2M7GW62-F1
#
_cell.length_a   1.000
_cell.length_b   1.000
_cell.length_c   1.000
_cell.angle_alpha   90.00
_cell.angle_beta   90.00
_cell.angle_gamma   90.00
#
_symmetry.space_group_name_H-M   'P 1'
#
loop_
_entity.id
_entity.type
_entity.pdbx_description
1 polymer ?
#
loop_
_entity_poly.entity_id
_entity_poly.type
_entity_poly.pdbx_seq_one_letter_code
_entity_poly.pdbx_strand_id
1 'polypeptide(L)'
;MSKKEQPIEMITPPNMLRVKVGGRVGPIDEAAIARAEAALEDMKDVFADWLEAEVQKLEAAAKRVLEEGLEGKAGVELFSRAHDLRGMGTTYKFPIITRMAGSLSKLIETEEKRAIAPANLALAHTGAIRAALRQDIRDENNPVGKALAMELETQVLDLVAEFEDQPVARAG
;
A
#
# COMPACT_ATOMS: atom_id res chain seq x y z
N MET A 1 -1.56 -70.23 40.75
CA MET A 1 -1.24 -68.84 40.37
C MET A 1 0.20 -68.78 39.89
N SER A 2 0.46 -68.78 38.59
CA SER A 2 1.76 -68.32 38.06
C SER A 2 1.60 -67.97 36.59
N LYS A 3 1.57 -66.68 36.30
CA LYS A 3 1.42 -66.12 34.95
C LYS A 3 2.84 -65.91 34.41
N LYS A 4 3.22 -66.64 33.35
CA LYS A 4 4.49 -66.41 32.64
C LYS A 4 4.39 -65.07 31.90
N GLU A 5 5.25 -64.14 32.26
CA GLU A 5 5.44 -62.88 31.54
C GLU A 5 6.17 -63.16 30.23
N GLN A 6 5.61 -62.72 29.11
CA GLN A 6 6.27 -62.78 27.81
C GLN A 6 7.26 -61.60 27.70
N PRO A 7 8.47 -61.80 27.18
CA PRO A 7 9.45 -60.73 27.03
C PRO A 7 8.96 -59.71 26.00
N ILE A 8 8.89 -58.45 26.40
CA ILE A 8 8.52 -57.34 25.53
C ILE A 8 9.68 -57.09 24.58
N GLU A 9 9.50 -57.34 23.29
CA GLU A 9 10.48 -57.03 22.26
C GLU A 9 10.27 -55.59 21.77
N MET A 10 11.17 -54.69 22.16
CA MET A 10 11.12 -53.28 21.78
C MET A 10 11.76 -53.08 20.41
N ILE A 11 10.96 -53.11 19.36
CA ILE A 11 11.41 -52.72 18.02
C ILE A 11 11.59 -51.20 18.01
N THR A 12 12.82 -50.72 18.03
CA THR A 12 13.11 -49.29 17.87
C THR A 12 13.20 -48.99 16.36
N PRO A 13 12.22 -48.29 15.75
CA PRO A 13 12.34 -47.94 14.35
C PRO A 13 13.52 -46.97 14.15
N PRO A 14 14.36 -47.16 13.11
CA PRO A 14 15.43 -46.22 12.82
C PRO A 14 14.84 -44.84 12.57
N ASN A 15 15.40 -43.82 13.24
CA ASN A 15 14.90 -42.44 13.18
C ASN A 15 15.21 -41.82 11.81
N MET A 16 14.36 -42.13 10.83
CA MET A 16 14.37 -41.65 9.45
C MET A 16 14.14 -40.13 9.33
N LEU A 17 13.67 -39.46 10.40
CA LEU A 17 13.41 -38.02 10.36
C LEU A 17 14.70 -37.22 10.21
N ARG A 18 15.82 -37.68 10.80
CA ARG A 18 17.15 -37.05 10.65
C ARG A 18 17.71 -37.13 9.23
N VAL A 19 17.18 -38.02 8.39
CA VAL A 19 17.59 -38.16 6.98
C VAL A 19 16.79 -37.22 6.08
N LYS A 20 15.52 -36.95 6.42
CA LYS A 20 14.65 -36.02 5.67
C LYS A 20 14.81 -34.56 6.09
N VAL A 21 15.20 -34.30 7.33
CA VAL A 21 15.65 -32.98 7.79
C VAL A 21 17.10 -32.86 7.35
N GLY A 22 17.31 -32.29 6.15
CA GLY A 22 18.64 -31.98 5.63
C GLY A 22 19.52 -31.38 6.72
N GLY A 23 20.80 -31.79 6.72
CA GLY A 23 21.75 -31.51 7.80
C GLY A 23 21.81 -30.02 8.20
N ARG A 24 22.35 -29.79 9.41
CA ARG A 24 22.65 -28.47 9.98
C ARG A 24 22.86 -27.42 8.89
N VAL A 25 22.01 -26.40 8.88
CA VAL A 25 22.26 -25.16 8.13
C VAL A 25 23.71 -24.78 8.40
N GLY A 26 24.56 -24.85 7.37
CA GLY A 26 25.96 -24.48 7.47
C GLY A 26 26.10 -23.00 7.85
N PRO A 27 27.32 -22.51 8.08
CA PRO A 27 27.55 -21.07 8.21
C PRO A 27 26.90 -20.38 7.00
N ILE A 28 26.09 -19.35 7.23
CA ILE A 28 25.43 -18.63 6.14
C ILE A 28 26.53 -18.04 5.26
N ASP A 29 26.51 -18.39 3.97
CA ASP A 29 27.49 -17.88 3.02
C ASP A 29 27.27 -16.38 2.82
N GLU A 30 28.19 -15.57 3.35
CA GLU A 30 28.17 -14.10 3.21
C GLU A 30 28.13 -13.69 1.73
N ALA A 31 28.75 -14.46 0.83
CA ALA A 31 28.69 -14.21 -0.62
C ALA A 31 27.33 -14.58 -1.23
N ALA A 32 26.56 -15.47 -0.60
CA ALA A 32 25.17 -15.73 -0.99
C ALA A 32 24.24 -14.62 -0.48
N ILE A 33 24.46 -14.09 0.72
CA ILE A 33 23.72 -12.92 1.24
C ILE A 33 24.00 -11.70 0.35
N ALA A 34 25.27 -11.38 0.07
CA ALA A 34 25.63 -10.23 -0.74
C ALA A 34 25.05 -10.31 -2.16
N ARG A 35 25.00 -11.49 -2.77
CA ARG A 35 24.33 -11.70 -4.06
C ARG A 35 22.82 -11.50 -3.99
N ALA A 36 22.18 -11.93 -2.90
CA ALA A 36 20.75 -11.71 -2.69
C ALA A 36 20.43 -10.23 -2.48
N GLU A 37 21.25 -9.51 -1.70
CA GLU A 37 21.10 -8.06 -1.49
C GLU A 37 21.33 -7.27 -2.78
N ALA A 38 22.35 -7.62 -3.58
CA ALA A 38 22.60 -6.98 -4.87
C ALA A 38 21.45 -7.20 -5.86
N ALA A 39 20.90 -8.41 -5.94
CA ALA A 39 19.72 -8.70 -6.75
C ALA A 39 18.47 -7.92 -6.28
N LEU A 40 18.33 -7.72 -4.96
CA LEU A 40 17.26 -6.87 -4.40
C LEU A 40 17.48 -5.38 -4.71
N GLU A 41 18.72 -4.91 -4.78
CA GLU A 41 19.05 -3.54 -5.17
C GLU A 41 18.66 -3.27 -6.62
N ASP A 42 19.03 -4.15 -7.55
CA ASP A 42 18.66 -4.04 -8.97
C ASP A 42 17.13 -4.01 -9.18
N MET A 43 16.36 -4.68 -8.32
CA MET A 43 14.89 -4.64 -8.39
C MET A 43 14.29 -3.31 -7.91
N LYS A 44 15.02 -2.50 -7.13
CA LYS A 44 14.51 -1.21 -6.64
C LYS A 44 14.31 -0.20 -7.76
N ASP A 45 15.21 -0.16 -8.74
CA ASP A 45 15.09 0.73 -9.89
C ASP A 45 13.86 0.36 -10.73
N VAL A 46 13.62 -0.94 -10.91
CA VAL A 46 12.43 -1.46 -11.59
C VAL A 46 11.14 -1.07 -10.84
N PHE A 47 11.16 -1.11 -9.50
CA PHE A 47 10.04 -0.66 -8.67
C PHE A 47 9.79 0.85 -8.78
N ALA A 48 10.85 1.66 -8.87
CA ALA A 48 10.74 3.08 -9.07
C ALA A 48 10.12 3.41 -10.43
N ASP A 49 10.55 2.74 -11.50
CA ASP A 49 9.99 2.90 -12.85
C ASP A 49 8.50 2.52 -12.90
N TRP A 50 8.11 1.44 -12.21
CA TRP A 50 6.71 1.04 -12.13
C TRP A 50 5.87 2.05 -11.35
N LEU A 51 6.36 2.52 -10.20
CA LEU A 51 5.66 3.54 -9.43
C LEU A 51 5.54 4.86 -10.21
N GLU A 52 6.58 5.27 -10.95
CA GLU A 52 6.54 6.43 -11.84
C GLU A 52 5.44 6.28 -12.90
N ALA A 53 5.34 5.11 -13.54
CA ALA A 53 4.28 4.85 -14.51
C ALA A 53 2.87 4.90 -13.87
N GLU A 54 2.71 4.42 -12.64
CA GLU A 54 1.44 4.50 -11.92
C GLU A 54 1.08 5.95 -11.52
N VAL A 55 2.05 6.75 -11.08
CA VAL A 55 1.84 8.17 -10.77
C VAL A 55 1.51 8.97 -12.04
N GLN A 56 2.12 8.66 -13.19
CA GLN A 56 1.76 9.28 -14.47
C GLN A 56 0.31 9.01 -14.87
N LYS A 57 -0.20 7.78 -14.63
CA LYS A 57 -1.61 7.46 -14.85
C LYS A 57 -2.53 8.25 -13.92
N LEU A 58 -2.15 8.41 -12.65
CA LEU A 58 -2.88 9.25 -11.69
C LEU A 58 -2.95 10.71 -12.17
N GLU A 59 -1.84 11.28 -12.63
CA GLU A 59 -1.80 12.65 -13.17
C GLU A 59 -2.64 12.83 -14.43
N ALA A 60 -2.63 11.85 -15.34
CA ALA A 60 -3.47 11.87 -16.53
C ALA A 60 -4.96 11.91 -16.15
N ALA A 61 -5.38 11.09 -15.17
CA ALA A 61 -6.75 11.12 -14.65
C ALA A 61 -7.07 12.46 -13.96
N ALA A 62 -6.13 13.02 -13.19
CA ALA A 62 -6.30 14.32 -12.56
C ALA A 62 -6.44 15.47 -13.59
N LYS A 63 -5.70 15.42 -14.69
CA LYS A 63 -5.86 16.36 -15.80
C LYS A 63 -7.26 16.28 -16.42
N ARG A 64 -7.82 15.08 -16.57
CA ARG A 64 -9.20 14.92 -17.04
C ARG A 64 -10.21 15.48 -16.04
N VAL A 65 -9.97 15.34 -14.74
CA VAL A 65 -10.81 15.96 -13.71
C VAL A 65 -10.79 17.49 -13.79
N LEU A 66 -9.66 18.11 -14.17
CA LEU A 66 -9.61 19.55 -14.41
C LEU A 66 -10.52 20.00 -15.55
N GLU A 67 -10.73 19.15 -16.57
CA GLU A 67 -11.51 19.46 -17.77
C GLU A 67 -12.99 19.06 -17.61
N GLU A 68 -13.26 17.91 -16.99
CA GLU A 68 -14.56 17.24 -16.93
C GLU A 68 -15.25 17.32 -15.56
N GLY A 69 -14.52 17.64 -14.49
CA GLY A 69 -15.02 17.59 -13.10
C GLY A 69 -14.93 16.20 -12.45
N LEU A 70 -15.31 16.13 -11.16
CA LEU A 70 -15.21 14.92 -10.34
C LEU A 70 -16.42 13.97 -10.44
N GLU A 71 -17.61 14.47 -10.70
CA GLU A 71 -18.84 13.65 -10.64
C GLU A 71 -18.86 12.50 -11.67
N GLY A 72 -18.28 12.74 -12.85
CA GLY A 72 -18.36 11.84 -13.98
C GLY A 72 -17.27 10.77 -14.05
N LYS A 73 -17.05 10.28 -15.28
CA LYS A 73 -16.07 9.23 -15.58
C LYS A 73 -14.65 9.61 -15.19
N ALA A 74 -14.28 10.88 -15.33
CA ALA A 74 -12.96 11.38 -14.93
C ALA A 74 -12.68 11.16 -13.44
N GLY A 75 -13.64 11.45 -12.56
CA GLY A 75 -13.46 11.21 -11.12
C GLY A 75 -13.48 9.73 -10.74
N VAL A 76 -14.27 8.89 -11.44
CA VAL A 76 -14.22 7.43 -11.27
C VAL A 76 -12.84 6.88 -11.64
N GLU A 77 -12.25 7.36 -12.72
CA GLU A 77 -10.91 6.98 -13.13
C GLU A 77 -9.85 7.44 -12.14
N LEU A 78 -9.93 8.70 -11.68
CA LEU A 78 -9.03 9.23 -10.65
C LEU A 78 -9.12 8.39 -9.36
N PHE A 79 -10.34 8.02 -8.94
CA PHE A 79 -10.55 7.13 -7.80
C PHE A 79 -9.86 5.77 -8.00
N SER A 80 -10.05 5.14 -9.16
CA SER A 80 -9.40 3.85 -9.46
C SER A 80 -7.88 3.95 -9.37
N ARG A 81 -7.27 4.99 -9.95
CA ARG A 81 -5.81 5.19 -9.87
C ARG A 81 -5.33 5.41 -8.43
N ALA A 82 -6.04 6.22 -7.65
CA ALA A 82 -5.72 6.45 -6.24
C ALA A 82 -5.84 5.15 -5.41
N HIS A 83 -6.91 4.38 -5.63
CA HIS A 83 -7.15 3.12 -4.93
C HIS A 83 -6.05 2.10 -5.20
N ASP A 84 -5.63 1.95 -6.46
CA ASP A 84 -4.53 1.07 -6.84
C ASP A 84 -3.22 1.50 -6.15
N LEU A 85 -2.89 2.80 -6.18
CA LEU A 85 -1.68 3.35 -5.54
C LEU A 85 -1.67 3.18 -4.01
N ARG A 86 -2.83 3.29 -3.35
CA ARG A 86 -2.96 2.99 -1.91
C ARG A 86 -2.47 1.58 -1.60
N GLY A 87 -2.81 0.60 -2.46
CA GLY A 87 -2.42 -0.80 -2.29
C GLY A 87 -0.96 -1.12 -2.64
N MET A 88 -0.28 -0.26 -3.40
CA MET A 88 1.03 -0.56 -3.98
C MET A 88 2.20 0.28 -3.42
N GLY A 89 1.96 1.47 -2.87
CA GLY A 89 3.04 2.37 -2.42
C GLY A 89 4.01 1.74 -1.39
N THR A 90 3.51 0.99 -0.41
CA THR A 90 4.34 0.25 0.56
C THR A 90 5.24 -0.79 -0.11
N THR A 91 4.73 -1.50 -1.13
CA THR A 91 5.51 -2.48 -1.90
C THR A 91 6.71 -1.81 -2.58
N TYR A 92 6.53 -0.58 -3.04
CA TYR A 92 7.56 0.23 -3.67
C TYR A 92 8.44 1.05 -2.71
N LYS A 93 8.32 0.85 -1.39
CA LYS A 93 9.06 1.60 -0.35
C LYS A 93 8.69 3.08 -0.25
N PHE A 94 7.48 3.46 -0.67
CA PHE A 94 6.90 4.80 -0.48
C PHE A 94 5.62 4.73 0.37
N PRO A 95 5.69 4.37 1.66
CA PRO A 95 4.52 4.37 2.54
C PRO A 95 3.81 5.74 2.61
N ILE A 96 4.53 6.86 2.41
CA ILE A 96 3.90 8.19 2.36
C ILE A 96 2.94 8.33 1.17
N ILE A 97 3.26 7.71 0.02
CA ILE A 97 2.39 7.71 -1.16
C ILE A 97 1.15 6.85 -0.88
N THR A 98 1.32 5.68 -0.24
CA THR A 98 0.18 4.87 0.20
C THR A 98 -0.77 5.68 1.10
N ARG A 99 -0.22 6.46 2.04
CA ARG A 99 -0.98 7.32 2.95
C ARG A 99 -1.77 8.39 2.20
N MET A 100 -1.10 9.19 1.36
CA MET A 100 -1.73 10.24 0.57
C MET A 100 -2.78 9.69 -0.41
N ALA A 101 -2.47 8.60 -1.10
CA ALA A 101 -3.40 7.94 -2.02
C ALA A 101 -4.61 7.37 -1.26
N GLY A 102 -4.42 6.85 -0.04
CA GLY A 102 -5.52 6.41 0.81
C GLY A 102 -6.46 7.54 1.22
N SER A 103 -5.92 8.71 1.57
CA SER A 103 -6.71 9.91 1.86
C SER A 103 -7.50 10.35 0.63
N LEU A 104 -6.85 10.41 -0.55
CA LEU A 104 -7.51 10.73 -1.81
C LEU A 104 -8.63 9.74 -2.12
N SER A 105 -8.37 8.43 -2.03
CA SER A 105 -9.39 7.40 -2.26
C SER A 105 -10.60 7.61 -1.33
N LYS A 106 -10.39 7.93 -0.06
CA LYS A 106 -11.48 8.20 0.90
C LYS A 106 -12.31 9.41 0.49
N LEU A 107 -11.69 10.46 -0.03
CA LEU A 107 -12.32 11.70 -0.47
C LEU A 107 -13.25 11.50 -1.67
N ILE A 108 -12.91 10.62 -2.62
CA ILE A 108 -13.62 10.48 -3.91
C ILE A 108 -14.20 9.08 -4.17
N GLU A 109 -14.36 8.28 -3.11
CA GLU A 109 -14.76 6.87 -3.18
C GLU A 109 -16.11 6.64 -3.85
N THR A 110 -17.14 7.36 -3.40
CA THR A 110 -18.51 7.19 -3.86
C THR A 110 -18.93 8.33 -4.78
N GLU A 111 -20.02 8.15 -5.51
CA GLU A 111 -20.57 9.18 -6.38
C GLU A 111 -21.01 10.40 -5.57
N GLU A 112 -21.65 10.17 -4.42
CA GLU A 112 -22.09 11.23 -3.50
C GLU A 112 -20.92 12.05 -2.99
N LYS A 113 -19.82 11.39 -2.60
CA LYS A 113 -18.59 12.07 -2.19
C LYS A 113 -17.97 12.87 -3.35
N ARG A 114 -17.97 12.34 -4.57
CA ARG A 114 -17.44 13.05 -5.74
C ARG A 114 -18.25 14.28 -6.14
N ALA A 115 -19.55 14.29 -5.87
CA ALA A 115 -20.43 15.44 -6.15
C ALA A 115 -20.16 16.66 -5.27
N ILE A 116 -19.57 16.44 -4.10
CA ILE A 116 -19.37 17.49 -3.08
C ILE A 116 -17.89 17.73 -2.78
N ALA A 117 -17.00 16.80 -3.13
CA ALA A 117 -15.58 16.94 -2.94
C ALA A 117 -15.02 18.14 -3.72
N PRO A 118 -14.26 19.04 -3.07
CA PRO A 118 -13.56 20.10 -3.76
C PRO A 118 -12.52 19.54 -4.73
N ALA A 119 -12.65 19.83 -6.03
CA ALA A 119 -11.72 19.33 -7.05
C ALA A 119 -10.27 19.75 -6.77
N ASN A 120 -10.05 20.96 -6.25
CA ASN A 120 -8.73 21.44 -5.85
C ASN A 120 -8.09 20.56 -4.75
N LEU A 121 -8.86 20.03 -3.80
CA LEU A 121 -8.34 19.14 -2.76
C LEU A 121 -7.93 17.79 -3.36
N ALA A 122 -8.73 17.23 -4.28
CA ALA A 122 -8.35 16.00 -4.99
C ALA A 122 -7.07 16.19 -5.82
N LEU A 123 -6.95 17.33 -6.52
CA LEU A 123 -5.76 17.67 -7.31
C LEU A 123 -4.53 17.94 -6.42
N ALA A 124 -4.72 18.52 -5.24
CA ALA A 124 -3.65 18.72 -4.26
C ALA A 124 -3.05 17.39 -3.79
N HIS A 125 -3.88 16.36 -3.59
CA HIS A 125 -3.38 15.01 -3.27
C HIS A 125 -2.53 14.45 -4.43
N THR A 126 -2.99 14.57 -5.67
CA THR A 126 -2.21 14.12 -6.84
C THR A 126 -0.88 14.86 -6.94
N GLY A 127 -0.87 16.18 -6.74
CA GLY A 127 0.34 16.98 -6.72
C GLY A 127 1.30 16.60 -5.59
N ALA A 128 0.77 16.29 -4.40
CA ALA A 128 1.55 15.82 -3.26
C ALA A 128 2.20 14.45 -3.54
N ILE A 129 1.46 13.52 -4.14
CA ILE A 129 1.99 12.20 -4.54
C ILE A 129 3.11 12.36 -5.57
N ARG A 130 2.91 13.18 -6.61
CA ARG A 130 3.95 13.50 -7.60
C ARG A 130 5.18 14.13 -6.94
N ALA A 131 4.97 15.08 -6.04
CA ALA A 131 6.06 15.75 -5.33
C ALA A 131 6.86 14.77 -4.45
N ALA A 132 6.17 13.88 -3.73
CA ALA A 132 6.79 12.86 -2.90
C ALA A 132 7.69 11.94 -3.72
N LEU A 133 7.20 11.45 -4.87
CA LEU A 133 7.99 10.62 -5.77
C LEU A 133 9.21 11.37 -6.34
N ARG A 134 9.00 12.59 -6.87
CA ARG A 134 10.07 13.40 -7.48
C ARG A 134 11.17 13.79 -6.48
N GLN A 135 10.81 13.99 -5.22
CA GLN A 135 11.73 14.41 -4.16
C GLN A 135 12.28 13.23 -3.33
N ASP A 136 11.99 11.98 -3.74
CA ASP A 136 12.32 10.75 -3.03
C ASP A 136 11.88 10.77 -1.54
N ILE A 137 10.73 11.38 -1.28
CA ILE A 137 10.11 11.37 0.05
C ILE A 137 9.41 10.03 0.22
N ARG A 138 10.00 9.15 1.02
CA ARG A 138 9.51 7.78 1.17
C ARG A 138 8.52 7.61 2.32
N ASP A 139 8.81 8.23 3.45
CA ASP A 139 8.12 7.98 4.70
C ASP A 139 7.97 9.25 5.57
N GLU A 140 7.42 9.06 6.77
CA GLU A 140 7.14 10.14 7.72
C GLU A 140 8.37 10.72 8.43
N ASN A 141 9.57 10.18 8.20
CA ASN A 141 10.80 10.77 8.72
C ASN A 141 11.13 12.09 8.03
N ASN A 142 10.58 12.31 6.82
CA ASN A 142 10.60 13.62 6.19
C ASN A 142 9.52 14.52 6.82
N PRO A 143 9.89 15.57 7.56
CA PRO A 143 8.92 16.40 8.27
C PRO A 143 7.97 17.16 7.34
N VAL A 144 8.43 17.53 6.13
CA VAL A 144 7.61 18.23 5.14
C VAL A 144 6.58 17.27 4.54
N GLY A 145 6.99 16.08 4.13
CA GLY A 145 6.09 15.05 3.61
C GLY A 145 5.03 14.63 4.63
N LYS A 146 5.45 14.46 5.90
CA LYS A 146 4.55 14.14 7.00
C LYS A 146 3.52 15.24 7.24
N ALA A 147 3.95 16.50 7.34
CA ALA A 147 3.06 17.63 7.57
C ALA A 147 2.05 17.79 6.43
N LEU A 148 2.51 17.65 5.18
CA LEU A 148 1.63 17.71 4.00
C LEU A 148 0.59 16.57 4.00
N ALA A 149 0.99 15.33 4.28
CA ALA A 149 0.06 14.21 4.36
C ALA A 149 -0.99 14.41 5.48
N MET A 150 -0.55 14.88 6.65
CA MET A 150 -1.45 15.19 7.77
C MET A 150 -2.45 16.28 7.42
N GLU A 151 -2.00 17.37 6.81
CA GLU A 151 -2.89 18.48 6.43
C GLU A 151 -3.95 18.05 5.43
N LEU A 152 -3.55 17.31 4.39
CA LEU A 152 -4.47 16.77 3.40
C LEU A 152 -5.54 15.86 4.05
N GLU A 153 -5.13 15.01 4.98
CA GLU A 153 -6.04 14.14 5.73
C GLU A 153 -6.98 14.93 6.64
N THR A 154 -6.49 15.95 7.33
CA THR A 154 -7.31 16.84 8.16
C THR A 154 -8.41 17.49 7.32
N GLN A 155 -8.06 18.06 6.16
CA GLN A 155 -9.07 18.66 5.28
C GLN A 155 -10.11 17.64 4.78
N VAL A 156 -9.69 16.40 4.49
CA VAL A 156 -10.62 15.33 4.12
C VAL A 156 -11.51 14.93 5.30
N LEU A 157 -10.98 14.88 6.52
CA LEU A 157 -11.74 14.55 7.72
C LEU A 157 -12.77 15.62 8.06
N ASP A 158 -12.38 16.88 8.02
CA ASP A 158 -13.27 18.01 8.31
C ASP A 158 -14.44 18.02 7.32
N LEU A 159 -14.14 17.83 6.04
CA LEU A 159 -15.15 17.72 4.99
C LEU A 159 -16.10 16.53 5.20
N VAL A 160 -15.57 15.36 5.56
CA VAL A 160 -16.40 14.16 5.82
C VAL A 160 -17.26 14.32 7.07
N ALA A 161 -16.74 14.93 8.13
CA ALA A 161 -17.49 15.21 9.35
C ALA A 161 -18.66 16.16 9.08
N GLU A 162 -18.46 17.18 8.25
CA GLU A 162 -19.53 18.08 7.80
C GLU A 162 -20.65 17.36 7.03
N PHE A 163 -20.36 16.21 6.41
CA PHE A 163 -21.38 15.41 5.72
C PHE A 163 -22.19 14.54 6.66
N GLU A 164 -21.56 13.95 7.66
CA GLU A 164 -22.24 13.07 8.63
C GLU A 164 -23.19 13.85 9.55
N ASP A 165 -22.91 15.13 9.81
CA ASP A 165 -23.72 16.00 10.68
C ASP A 165 -24.88 16.71 9.95
N GLN A 166 -24.99 16.59 8.61
CA GLN A 166 -26.11 17.14 7.86
C GLN A 166 -27.34 16.23 7.97
N PRO A 167 -28.50 16.72 8.47
CA PRO A 167 -29.70 15.91 8.55
C PRO A 167 -30.11 15.48 7.14
N VAL A 168 -30.08 14.18 6.88
CA VAL A 168 -30.51 13.58 5.62
C VAL A 168 -31.92 14.07 5.31
N ALA A 169 -32.04 15.02 4.38
CA ALA A 169 -33.33 15.43 3.83
C ALA A 169 -33.88 14.19 3.11
N ARG A 170 -34.70 13.42 3.81
CA ARG A 170 -35.46 12.32 3.22
C ARG A 170 -36.34 12.95 2.14
N ALA A 171 -35.96 12.75 0.88
CA ALA A 171 -36.81 13.06 -0.26
C ALA A 171 -38.13 12.32 -0.06
N GLY A 172 -39.22 13.10 0.04
CA GLY A 172 -40.59 12.62 0.04
C GLY A 172 -41.11 12.41 -1.37
#